data_AF-A0A2R4N0G2-F1
#
_entry.id   AF-A0A2R4N0G2-F1
#
_cell.length_a   1.000
_cell.length_b   1.000
_cell.length_c   1.000
_cell.angle_alpha   90.00
_cell.angle_beta   90.00
_cell.angle_gamma   90.00
#
_symmetry.space_group_name_H-M   'P 1'
#
loop_
_entity.id
_entity.type
_entity.pdbx_description
1 polymer ?
#
loop_
_entity_poly.entity_id
_entity_poly.type
_entity_poly.pdbx_seq_one_letter_code
_entity_poly.pdbx_strand_id
1 'polypeptide(L)'
;MAAYKSLSQLTWSILSSRKTKSNYIPPSSTNIEELTDGQRESAKKAIEWLISKAPHTVTEIAEHFEMSTVLVAVLVSELIKAGRIRVQAANPELLELNENN
;
A
#
# COMPACT_ATOMS: atom_id res chain seq x y z
N MET A 1 -54.03 0.58 -16.24
CA MET A 1 -53.77 0.48 -14.78
C MET A 1 -52.71 -0.58 -14.56
N ALA A 2 -51.46 -0.16 -14.43
CA ALA A 2 -50.71 -0.08 -13.17
C ALA A 2 -50.03 -1.42 -12.80
N ALA A 3 -48.77 -1.50 -13.25
CA ALA A 3 -47.79 -2.51 -12.88
C ALA A 3 -47.35 -2.31 -11.43
N TYR A 4 -47.17 -3.41 -10.70
CA TYR A 4 -46.30 -3.44 -9.52
C TYR A 4 -45.56 -4.77 -9.50
N LYS A 5 -44.42 -4.82 -10.18
CA LYS A 5 -43.37 -5.80 -9.85
C LYS A 5 -42.89 -5.47 -8.45
N SER A 6 -43.06 -6.42 -7.54
CA SER A 6 -42.67 -6.33 -6.13
C SER A 6 -41.26 -5.77 -5.96
N LEU A 7 -41.15 -4.63 -5.29
CA LEU A 7 -39.90 -3.94 -4.92
C LEU A 7 -39.07 -4.70 -3.86
N SER A 8 -39.44 -5.94 -3.52
CA SER A 8 -38.80 -6.73 -2.46
C SER A 8 -37.53 -7.47 -2.89
N GLN A 9 -37.11 -7.41 -4.16
CA GLN A 9 -35.83 -7.99 -4.60
C GLN A 9 -34.65 -6.99 -4.63
N LEU A 10 -34.89 -5.71 -4.35
CA LEU A 10 -33.87 -4.65 -4.42
C LEU A 10 -33.15 -4.35 -3.10
N THR A 11 -33.44 -5.09 -2.02
CA THR A 11 -32.87 -4.80 -0.69
C THR A 11 -31.76 -5.72 -0.22
N TRP A 12 -31.30 -6.68 -1.05
CA TRP A 12 -30.10 -7.47 -0.75
C TRP A 12 -28.85 -7.04 -1.53
N SER A 13 -28.99 -6.31 -2.64
CA SER A 13 -27.84 -5.86 -3.45
C SER A 13 -27.09 -4.67 -2.86
N ILE A 14 -27.63 -4.01 -1.81
CA ILE A 14 -27.05 -2.78 -1.26
C ILE A 14 -26.23 -3.04 0.02
N LEU A 15 -26.38 -4.20 0.67
CA LEU A 15 -25.72 -4.44 1.96
C LEU A 15 -24.31 -5.07 1.84
N SER A 16 -23.93 -5.61 0.68
CA SER A 16 -22.58 -6.14 0.42
C SER A 16 -21.61 -5.13 -0.22
N SER A 17 -22.03 -3.86 -0.37
CA SER A 17 -21.21 -2.80 -0.98
C SER A 17 -20.42 -1.94 0.00
N ARG A 18 -20.44 -2.24 1.31
CA ARG A 18 -19.41 -1.70 2.22
C ARG A 18 -18.16 -2.57 2.15
N LYS A 19 -17.52 -2.58 0.98
CA LYS A 19 -16.06 -2.70 0.90
C LYS A 19 -15.49 -1.47 1.58
N THR A 20 -15.47 -1.47 2.91
CA THR A 20 -14.48 -0.67 3.62
C THR A 20 -13.14 -1.23 3.16
N LYS A 21 -12.60 -0.63 2.09
CA LYS A 21 -11.19 -0.66 1.75
C LYS A 21 -10.46 -0.07 2.95
N SER A 22 -10.32 -0.87 3.99
CA SER A 22 -9.49 -0.53 5.13
C SER A 22 -8.06 -0.76 4.66
N ASN A 23 -7.59 0.13 3.78
CA ASN A 23 -6.18 0.27 3.42
C ASN A 23 -5.39 0.86 4.61
N TYR A 24 -6.05 1.06 5.75
CA TYR A 24 -5.43 1.38 7.02
C TYR A 24 -4.47 0.26 7.40
N ILE A 25 -3.20 0.59 7.49
CA ILE A 25 -2.17 -0.27 8.05
C ILE A 25 -2.01 0.15 9.51
N PRO A 26 -2.29 -0.74 10.48
CA PRO A 26 -2.05 -0.42 11.87
C PRO A 26 -0.59 -0.03 12.08
N PRO A 27 -0.29 1.05 12.83
CA PRO A 27 1.10 1.40 13.15
C PRO A 27 1.81 0.32 14.00
N SER A 28 1.03 -0.55 14.67
CA SER A 28 1.52 -1.72 15.38
C SER A 28 1.81 -2.93 14.49
N SER A 29 1.57 -2.87 13.18
CA SER A 29 1.89 -3.98 12.28
C SER A 29 3.40 -4.15 12.22
N THR A 30 3.86 -5.28 12.73
CA THR A 30 5.28 -5.59 12.81
C THR A 30 5.72 -6.50 11.67
N ASN A 31 4.79 -7.28 11.12
CA ASN A 31 5.07 -8.28 10.10
C ASN A 31 4.19 -8.13 8.85
N ILE A 32 4.77 -8.54 7.71
CA ILE A 32 4.13 -8.49 6.39
C ILE A 32 2.94 -9.46 6.27
N GLU A 33 2.94 -10.53 7.09
CA GLU A 33 1.89 -11.54 7.14
C GLU A 33 0.61 -11.02 7.81
N GLU A 34 0.71 -9.94 8.58
CA GLU A 34 -0.42 -9.27 9.22
C GLU A 34 -1.16 -8.34 8.23
N LEU A 35 -0.55 -8.04 7.09
CA LEU A 35 -1.13 -7.21 6.05
C LEU A 35 -1.91 -8.06 5.04
N THR A 36 -3.15 -7.67 4.77
CA THR A 36 -3.88 -8.15 3.59
C THR A 36 -3.19 -7.72 2.31
N ASP A 37 -3.42 -8.44 1.19
CA ASP A 37 -2.83 -8.10 -0.12
C ASP A 37 -3.12 -6.65 -0.53
N GLY A 38 -4.33 -6.15 -0.24
CA GLY A 38 -4.73 -4.77 -0.54
C GLY A 38 -3.98 -3.73 0.29
N GLN A 39 -3.72 -4.02 1.57
CA GLN A 39 -2.90 -3.16 2.45
C GLN A 39 -1.45 -3.16 2.00
N ARG A 40 -0.88 -4.34 1.70
CA ARG A 40 0.48 -4.48 1.19
C ARG A 40 0.70 -3.68 -0.08
N GLU A 41 -0.22 -3.80 -1.04
CA GLU A 41 -0.15 -3.06 -2.30
C GLU A 41 -0.32 -1.55 -2.10
N SER A 42 -1.18 -1.14 -1.16
CA SER A 42 -1.34 0.27 -0.81
C SER A 42 -0.07 0.84 -0.17
N ALA A 43 0.57 0.07 0.74
CA ALA A 43 1.84 0.44 1.37
C ALA A 43 2.93 0.66 0.34
N LYS A 44 3.08 -0.30 -0.60
CA LYS A 44 4.04 -0.21 -1.70
C LYS A 44 3.87 1.06 -2.52
N LYS A 45 2.63 1.37 -2.91
CA LYS A 45 2.32 2.59 -3.67
C LYS A 45 2.61 3.86 -2.89
N ALA A 46 2.35 3.86 -1.58
CA ALA A 46 2.67 4.99 -0.72
C ALA A 46 4.20 5.20 -0.61
N ILE A 47 4.96 4.12 -0.45
CA ILE A 47 6.44 4.14 -0.43
C ILE A 47 6.99 4.64 -1.77
N GLU A 48 6.51 4.11 -2.90
CA GLU A 48 6.89 4.57 -4.23
C GLU A 48 6.57 6.07 -4.42
N TRP A 49 5.39 6.50 -4.00
CA TRP A 49 5.00 7.90 -4.08
C TRP A 49 5.91 8.79 -3.24
N LEU A 50 6.27 8.38 -2.02
CA LEU A 50 7.17 9.13 -1.16
C LEU A 50 8.55 9.26 -1.81
N ILE A 51 9.12 8.14 -2.29
CA ILE A 51 10.40 8.10 -3.01
C ILE A 51 10.37 8.93 -4.31
N SER A 52 9.21 9.05 -4.96
CA SER A 52 9.05 9.89 -6.15
C SER A 52 9.22 11.38 -5.87
N LYS A 53 9.04 11.82 -4.62
CA LYS A 53 9.19 13.22 -4.21
C LYS A 53 10.63 13.56 -3.87
N ALA A 54 11.32 12.66 -3.18
CA ALA A 54 12.72 12.79 -2.86
C ALA A 54 13.31 11.40 -2.55
N PRO A 55 14.63 11.21 -2.72
CA PRO A 55 15.29 10.01 -2.23
C PRO A 55 15.13 9.90 -0.71
N HIS A 56 14.78 8.72 -0.23
CA HIS A 56 14.57 8.46 1.20
C HIS A 56 15.25 7.16 1.63
N THR A 57 15.66 7.11 2.90
CA THR A 57 16.14 5.89 3.54
C THR A 57 14.97 5.04 4.04
N VAL A 58 15.24 3.75 4.30
CA VAL A 58 14.25 2.84 4.90
C VAL A 58 13.75 3.36 6.26
N THR A 59 14.64 3.96 7.06
CA THR A 59 14.31 4.50 8.38
C THR A 59 13.38 5.70 8.28
N GLU A 60 13.67 6.66 7.40
CA GLU A 60 12.82 7.84 7.19
C GLU A 60 11.43 7.45 6.68
N ILE A 61 11.35 6.45 5.80
CA ILE A 61 10.07 5.92 5.32
C ILE A 61 9.27 5.29 6.48
N ALA A 62 9.94 4.53 7.34
CA ALA A 62 9.32 3.92 8.52
C ALA A 62 8.79 4.98 9.49
N GLU A 63 9.56 6.03 9.75
CA GLU A 63 9.13 7.16 10.58
C GLU A 63 7.97 7.93 9.96
N HIS A 64 8.02 8.20 8.65
CA HIS A 64 6.98 8.95 7.95
C HIS A 64 5.61 8.27 7.99
N PHE A 65 5.59 6.94 7.91
CA PHE A 65 4.35 6.16 7.94
C PHE A 65 4.03 5.56 9.31
N GLU A 66 4.84 5.84 10.34
CA GLU A 66 4.75 5.24 11.67
C GLU A 66 4.68 3.71 11.62
N MET A 67 5.50 3.11 10.74
CA MET A 67 5.55 1.67 10.48
C MET A 67 6.84 1.06 11.04
N SER A 68 6.81 -0.25 11.30
CA SER A 68 8.02 -1.01 11.63
C SER A 68 9.06 -0.91 10.50
N THR A 69 10.30 -0.57 10.84
CA THR A 69 11.43 -0.56 9.89
C THR A 69 11.63 -1.92 9.22
N VAL A 70 11.35 -3.02 9.94
CA VAL A 70 11.41 -4.39 9.39
C VAL A 70 10.37 -4.58 8.28
N LEU A 71 9.14 -4.11 8.52
CA LEU A 71 8.06 -4.19 7.55
C LEU A 71 8.37 -3.36 6.29
N VAL A 72 8.86 -2.12 6.49
CA VAL A 72 9.27 -1.25 5.37
C VAL A 72 10.42 -1.88 4.60
N ALA A 73 11.43 -2.47 5.26
CA ALA A 73 12.53 -3.16 4.59
C ALA A 73 12.05 -4.31 3.70
N VAL A 74 11.06 -5.09 4.16
CA VAL A 74 10.45 -6.16 3.35
C VAL A 74 9.74 -5.57 2.12
N LEU A 75 8.91 -4.54 2.31
CA LEU A 75 8.20 -3.88 1.20
C LEU A 75 9.16 -3.28 0.18
N VAL A 76 10.21 -2.60 0.63
CA VAL A 76 11.28 -2.04 -0.21
C VAL A 76 12.00 -3.15 -0.97
N SER A 77 12.32 -4.28 -0.34
CA SER A 77 12.93 -5.43 -1.03
C SER A 77 12.03 -5.96 -2.15
N GLU A 78 10.72 -6.06 -1.91
CA GLU A 78 9.76 -6.46 -2.95
C GLU A 78 9.71 -5.44 -4.11
N LEU A 79 9.79 -4.14 -3.82
CA LEU A 79 9.82 -3.06 -4.82
C LEU A 79 11.10 -3.06 -5.66
N ILE A 80 12.25 -3.33 -5.05
CA ILE A 80 13.54 -3.48 -5.75
C ILE A 80 13.50 -4.70 -6.67
N LYS A 81 13.02 -5.84 -6.17
CA LYS A 81 12.86 -7.07 -6.98
C LYS A 81 11.91 -6.86 -8.16
N ALA A 82 10.87 -6.05 -7.97
CA ALA A 82 9.95 -5.67 -9.04
C ALA A 82 10.53 -4.61 -10.00
N GLY A 83 11.75 -4.11 -9.76
CA GLY A 83 12.40 -3.09 -10.58
C GLY A 83 11.72 -1.72 -10.51
N ARG A 84 10.94 -1.42 -9.46
CA ARG A 84 10.19 -0.16 -9.31
C ARG A 84 11.02 0.93 -8.63
N ILE A 85 11.89 0.52 -7.70
CA ILE A 85 12.85 1.41 -7.02
C ILE A 85 14.24 0.77 -7.06
N ARG A 86 15.28 1.57 -6.80
CA ARG A 86 16.66 1.11 -6.68
C ARG A 86 17.40 1.86 -5.58
N VAL A 87 18.52 1.29 -5.17
CA VAL A 87 19.47 1.95 -4.27
C VAL A 87 20.35 2.91 -5.09
N GLN A 88 20.60 4.12 -4.58
CA GLN A 88 21.49 5.06 -5.25
C GLN A 88 22.93 4.57 -5.30
N ALA A 89 23.59 4.75 -6.44
CA ALA A 89 25.00 4.40 -6.61
C ALA A 89 25.93 5.31 -5.79
N ALA A 90 25.56 6.58 -5.61
CA ALA A 90 26.34 7.56 -4.87
C ALA A 90 26.16 7.45 -3.35
N ASN A 91 25.00 6.99 -2.90
CA ASN A 91 24.71 6.76 -1.48
C ASN A 91 23.84 5.49 -1.31
N PRO A 92 24.39 4.37 -0.81
CA PRO A 92 23.69 3.10 -0.74
C PRO A 92 22.55 3.06 0.31
N GLU A 93 22.41 4.11 1.14
CA GLU A 93 21.32 4.21 2.10
C GLU A 93 20.06 4.82 1.50
N LEU A 94 20.19 5.56 0.39
CA LEU A 94 19.09 6.26 -0.27
C LEU A 94 18.43 5.38 -1.34
N LEU A 95 17.10 5.37 -1.31
CA LEU A 95 16.26 4.74 -2.31
C LEU A 95 15.74 5.79 -3.28
N GLU A 96 15.75 5.48 -4.57
CA GLU A 96 15.19 6.32 -5.64
C GLU A 96 14.30 5.50 -6.58
N LEU A 97 13.44 6.17 -7.35
CA LEU A 97 12.67 5.50 -8.38
C LEU A 97 13.58 4.94 -9.47
N ASN A 98 13.22 3.78 -10.00
CA ASN A 98 13.86 3.26 -11.19
C ASN A 98 13.21 3.89 -12.42
N GLU A 99 13.83 4.92 -12.99
CA GLU A 99 13.33 5.67 -14.16
C GLU A 99 13.26 4.84 -15.46
N ASN A 100 13.70 3.58 -15.43
CA ASN A 100 13.67 2.66 -16.56
C ASN A 100 12.33 1.89 -16.71
N ASN A 101 11.25 2.36 -16.09
CA ASN A 101 9.95 1.67 -16.02
C ASN A 101 8.80 2.57 -16.52
#